data_AF-A0A290ZI38-F1
#
_entry.id   AF-A0A290ZI38-F1
#
_cell.length_a   1.000
_cell.length_b   1.000
_cell.length_c   1.000
_cell.angle_alpha   90.00
_cell.angle_beta   90.00
_cell.angle_gamma   90.00
#
_symmetry.space_group_name_H-M   'P 1'
#
loop_
_entity.id
_entity.type
_entity.pdbx_description
1 polymer ?
#
loop_
_entity_poly.entity_id
_entity_poly.type
_entity_poly.pdbx_seq_one_letter_code
_entity_poly.pdbx_strand_id
1 'polypeptide(L)'
;MSTDLAPTGAAALRRLAQVSILFAVASLLATAVALMRLPHAVGAGQGIVVAAGMLVGALAFAFGVMISLRKPRARRMGFAVVAAAFAAAVLFGLLAAVVPESSAAFGAWTLVLLGYAAFATHRLVRWPAAVRDEPKSDLRIFISYRRDDSRETVGRIHDHLRGDFEGENLFLDVDRQAAGEDYRVVIGRALEHADAVLVVIGTRWLTLAGRDGRRRLDDEGDMVRIEIETALARRLRVIPVLVQGTAMPGENDLPPPLRPLSFLTALPVRPDPDFRPDMRRLVAALLGEDGNEEDREAEAVAGTA
;
A
#
# COMPACT_ATOMS: atom_id res chain seq x y z
N MET A 1 -10.00 -2.79 23.69
CA MET A 1 -8.79 -2.13 24.24
C MET A 1 -7.59 -2.99 23.90
N SER A 2 -7.00 -2.74 22.75
CA SER A 2 -5.78 -3.40 22.25
C SER A 2 -5.16 -2.45 21.24
N THR A 3 -4.48 -1.45 21.80
CA THR A 3 -3.33 -0.67 21.29
C THR A 3 -3.12 -0.63 19.77
N ASP A 4 -3.66 0.41 19.15
CA ASP A 4 -3.03 1.04 17.98
C ASP A 4 -1.69 1.64 18.42
N LEU A 5 -0.60 1.06 17.92
CA LEU A 5 0.72 1.66 18.04
C LEU A 5 0.76 2.88 17.11
N ALA A 6 0.74 4.07 17.70
CA ALA A 6 0.91 5.35 17.04
C ALA A 6 2.08 5.34 16.01
N PRO A 7 2.02 6.13 14.93
CA PRO A 7 3.04 6.17 13.87
C PRO A 7 4.46 6.54 14.36
N THR A 8 4.59 7.07 15.58
CA THR A 8 5.85 7.27 16.30
C THR A 8 6.53 5.94 16.69
N GLY A 9 5.75 4.90 16.98
CA GLY A 9 6.23 3.56 17.31
C GLY A 9 6.94 2.89 16.15
N ALA A 10 6.47 3.07 14.91
CA ALA A 10 7.12 2.50 13.73
C ALA A 10 8.48 3.18 13.41
N ALA A 11 8.63 4.47 13.71
CA ALA A 11 9.91 5.18 13.60
C ALA A 11 10.86 4.82 14.74
N ALA A 12 10.34 4.71 15.97
CA ALA A 12 11.09 4.25 17.14
C ALA A 12 11.58 2.80 16.98
N LEU A 13 10.74 1.89 16.51
CA LEU A 13 11.10 0.50 16.19
C LEU A 13 12.15 0.42 15.06
N ARG A 14 12.08 1.32 14.06
CA ARG A 14 13.11 1.44 13.02
C ARG A 14 14.45 1.92 13.59
N ARG A 15 14.44 2.93 14.47
CA ARG A 15 15.65 3.41 15.17
C ARG A 15 16.20 2.33 16.11
N LEU A 16 15.35 1.59 16.80
CA LEU A 16 15.75 0.49 17.69
C LEU A 16 16.38 -0.66 16.90
N ALA A 17 15.82 -0.99 15.73
CA ALA A 17 16.39 -1.98 14.82
C ALA A 17 17.75 -1.51 14.25
N GLN A 18 17.88 -0.23 13.87
CA GLN A 18 19.14 0.36 13.43
C GLN A 18 20.21 0.30 14.53
N VAL A 19 19.86 0.67 15.77
CA VAL A 19 20.75 0.60 16.93
C VAL A 19 21.13 -0.85 17.24
N SER A 20 20.19 -1.79 17.15
CA SER A 20 20.46 -3.22 17.34
C SER A 20 21.42 -3.78 16.27
N ILE A 21 21.30 -3.32 15.02
CA ILE A 21 22.21 -3.72 13.94
C ILE A 21 23.60 -3.10 14.16
N LEU A 22 23.68 -1.81 14.49
CA LEU A 22 24.93 -1.13 14.84
C LEU A 22 25.63 -1.81 16.02
N PHE A 23 24.87 -2.22 17.04
CA PHE A 23 25.39 -2.96 18.19
C PHE A 23 25.89 -4.36 17.79
N ALA A 24 25.16 -5.09 16.94
CA ALA A 24 25.60 -6.39 16.44
C ALA A 24 26.90 -6.27 15.63
N VAL A 25 27.02 -5.24 14.79
CA VAL A 25 28.24 -4.94 14.03
C VAL A 25 29.39 -4.58 14.96
N ALA A 26 29.16 -3.71 15.95
CA ALA A 26 30.17 -3.34 16.94
C ALA A 26 30.62 -4.57 17.77
N SER A 27 29.70 -5.46 18.13
CA SER A 27 29.99 -6.70 18.85
C SER A 27 30.83 -7.67 18.01
N LEU A 28 30.55 -7.79 16.71
CA LEU A 28 31.34 -8.62 15.79
C LEU A 28 32.76 -8.06 15.60
N LEU A 29 32.90 -6.73 15.46
CA LEU A 29 34.20 -6.05 15.39
C LEU A 29 34.99 -6.21 16.69
N ALA A 30 34.34 -6.05 17.85
CA ALA A 30 34.96 -6.28 19.15
C ALA A 30 35.41 -7.75 19.32
N THR A 31 34.60 -8.71 18.84
CA THR A 31 34.94 -10.14 18.85
C THR A 31 36.13 -10.43 17.96
N ALA A 32 36.22 -9.82 16.77
CA ALA A 32 37.38 -9.93 15.91
C ALA A 32 38.64 -9.38 16.59
N VAL A 33 38.58 -8.20 17.21
CA VAL A 33 39.70 -7.61 17.96
C VAL A 33 40.11 -8.47 19.16
N ALA A 34 39.15 -9.11 19.85
CA ALA A 34 39.43 -10.02 20.96
C ALA A 34 40.15 -11.30 20.49
N LEU A 35 39.72 -11.88 19.37
CA LEU A 35 40.35 -13.05 18.75
C LEU A 35 41.78 -12.75 18.27
N MET A 36 42.08 -11.51 17.83
CA MET A 36 43.44 -11.08 17.48
C MET A 36 44.43 -11.17 18.66
N ARG A 37 43.95 -11.15 19.91
CA ARG A 37 44.81 -11.17 21.10
C ARG A 37 45.09 -12.57 21.65
N LEU A 38 44.55 -13.63 21.04
CA LEU A 38 44.71 -15.00 21.52
C LEU A 38 45.84 -15.75 20.78
N PRO A 39 46.82 -16.33 21.50
CA PRO A 39 48.03 -16.89 20.91
C PRO A 39 47.87 -18.25 20.19
N HIS A 40 46.67 -18.84 20.10
CA HIS A 40 46.43 -20.20 19.55
C HIS A 40 45.34 -20.24 18.44
N ALA A 41 45.23 -19.17 17.64
CA ALA A 41 44.11 -18.96 16.71
C ALA A 41 43.99 -19.94 15.52
N VAL A 42 44.98 -20.81 15.27
CA VAL A 42 45.05 -21.67 14.07
C VAL A 42 43.92 -22.72 14.03
N GLY A 43 43.60 -23.37 15.15
CA GLY A 43 42.50 -24.34 15.23
C GLY A 43 41.11 -23.70 15.32
N ALA A 44 41.03 -22.48 15.89
CA ALA A 44 39.80 -21.72 16.02
C ALA A 44 39.35 -21.11 14.68
N GLY A 45 40.29 -20.71 13.82
CA GLY A 45 40.01 -20.10 12.51
C GLY A 45 39.20 -21.00 11.58
N GLN A 46 39.51 -22.29 11.53
CA GLN A 46 38.76 -23.26 10.71
C GLN A 46 37.30 -23.44 11.19
N GLY A 47 37.09 -23.52 12.50
CA GLY A 47 35.76 -23.62 13.09
C GLY A 47 34.89 -22.39 12.82
N ILE A 48 35.49 -21.19 12.86
CA ILE A 48 34.80 -19.92 12.55
C ILE A 48 34.40 -19.87 11.08
N VAL A 49 35.28 -20.27 10.16
CA VAL A 49 34.98 -20.30 8.71
C VAL A 49 33.83 -21.26 8.39
N VAL A 50 33.84 -22.44 8.99
CA VAL A 50 32.78 -23.45 8.80
C VAL A 50 31.44 -22.98 9.38
N ALA A 51 31.44 -22.43 10.59
CA ALA A 51 30.23 -21.89 11.23
C ALA A 51 29.64 -20.71 10.44
N ALA A 52 30.48 -19.80 9.97
CA ALA A 52 30.04 -18.68 9.14
C ALA A 52 29.48 -19.14 7.79
N GLY A 53 30.11 -20.13 7.15
CA GLY A 53 29.60 -20.71 5.90
C GLY A 53 28.22 -21.34 6.06
N MET A 54 27.99 -22.09 7.14
CA MET A 54 26.67 -22.66 7.44
C MET A 54 25.62 -21.58 7.70
N LEU A 55 25.96 -20.52 8.44
CA LEU A 55 25.04 -19.41 8.72
C LEU A 55 24.64 -18.65 7.45
N VAL A 56 25.61 -18.36 6.57
CA VAL A 56 25.37 -17.68 5.28
C VAL A 56 24.50 -18.55 4.38
N GLY A 57 24.79 -19.86 4.29
CA GLY A 57 23.99 -20.82 3.54
C GLY A 57 22.54 -20.90 4.05
N ALA A 58 22.35 -20.94 5.38
CA ALA A 58 21.03 -20.95 5.99
C ALA A 58 20.25 -19.65 5.73
N LEU A 59 20.90 -18.49 5.81
CA LEU A 59 20.30 -17.19 5.50
C LEU A 59 19.93 -17.06 4.02
N ALA A 60 20.79 -17.52 3.10
CA ALA A 60 20.52 -17.55 1.67
C ALA A 60 19.35 -18.48 1.32
N PHE A 61 19.30 -19.66 1.94
CA PHE A 61 18.18 -20.60 1.79
C PHE A 61 16.88 -20.01 2.35
N ALA A 62 16.91 -19.45 3.56
CA ALA A 62 15.75 -18.79 4.18
C ALA A 62 15.25 -17.61 3.33
N PHE A 63 16.15 -16.82 2.74
CA PHE A 63 15.80 -15.76 1.81
C PHE A 63 15.17 -16.31 0.52
N GLY A 64 15.72 -17.38 -0.05
CA GLY A 64 15.15 -18.05 -1.22
C GLY A 64 13.74 -18.59 -0.97
N VAL A 65 13.51 -19.24 0.17
CA VAL A 65 12.19 -19.71 0.62
C VAL A 65 11.24 -18.53 0.84
N MET A 66 11.71 -17.45 1.45
CA MET A 66 10.92 -16.25 1.71
C MET A 66 10.48 -15.54 0.43
N ILE A 67 11.35 -15.47 -0.58
CA ILE A 67 11.01 -14.99 -1.93
C ILE A 67 9.96 -15.89 -2.57
N SER A 68 10.12 -17.22 -2.45
CA SER A 68 9.20 -18.20 -3.04
C SER A 68 7.80 -18.12 -2.43
N LEU A 69 7.69 -17.86 -1.13
CA LEU A 69 6.42 -17.80 -0.39
C LEU A 69 5.71 -16.44 -0.45
N ARG A 70 6.26 -15.43 -1.15
CA ARG A 70 5.65 -14.10 -1.37
C ARG A 70 5.02 -13.47 -0.10
N LYS A 71 5.69 -13.58 1.05
CA LYS A 71 5.14 -13.07 2.32
C LYS A 71 5.29 -11.53 2.41
N PRO A 72 4.36 -10.81 3.06
CA PRO A 72 4.33 -9.34 3.08
C PRO A 72 5.54 -8.66 3.76
N ARG A 73 6.29 -9.40 4.59
CA ARG A 73 7.54 -8.93 5.22
C ARG A 73 8.79 -9.28 4.41
N ALA A 74 8.67 -10.06 3.34
CA ALA A 74 9.79 -10.64 2.60
C ALA A 74 10.70 -9.59 1.98
N ARG A 75 10.13 -8.56 1.36
CA ARG A 75 10.91 -7.50 0.72
C ARG A 75 11.69 -6.65 1.72
N ARG A 76 11.07 -6.29 2.84
CA ARG A 76 11.73 -5.54 3.93
C ARG A 76 12.82 -6.35 4.61
N MET A 77 12.55 -7.62 4.93
CA MET A 77 13.55 -8.54 5.49
C MET A 77 14.69 -8.80 4.50
N GLY A 78 14.41 -8.81 3.20
CA GLY A 78 15.41 -8.97 2.15
C GLY A 78 16.51 -7.91 2.18
N PHE A 79 16.15 -6.63 2.30
CA PHE A 79 17.14 -5.55 2.42
C PHE A 79 17.97 -5.65 3.70
N ALA A 80 17.38 -6.09 4.81
CA ALA A 80 18.12 -6.36 6.05
C ALA A 80 19.12 -7.52 5.87
N VAL A 81 18.74 -8.58 5.15
CA VAL A 81 19.64 -9.71 4.82
C VAL A 81 20.79 -9.27 3.92
N VAL A 82 20.52 -8.41 2.92
CA VAL A 82 21.56 -7.80 2.08
C VAL A 82 22.54 -6.98 2.92
N ALA A 83 22.03 -6.13 3.82
CA ALA A 83 22.88 -5.31 4.69
C ALA A 83 23.76 -6.18 5.61
N ALA A 84 23.19 -7.26 6.17
CA ALA A 84 23.93 -8.21 7.00
C ALA A 84 25.01 -8.95 6.19
N ALA A 85 24.71 -9.38 4.96
CA ALA A 85 25.68 -10.03 4.08
C ALA A 85 26.84 -9.08 3.71
N PHE A 86 26.54 -7.81 3.44
CA PHE A 86 27.56 -6.80 3.17
C PHE A 86 28.44 -6.52 4.39
N ALA A 87 27.85 -6.37 5.59
CA ALA A 87 28.61 -6.20 6.83
C ALA A 87 29.53 -7.40 7.12
N ALA A 88 29.04 -8.62 6.89
CA ALA A 88 29.85 -9.83 7.00
C ALA A 88 31.00 -9.84 5.97
N ALA A 89 30.76 -9.41 4.73
CA ALA A 89 31.80 -9.32 3.71
C ALA A 89 32.93 -8.36 4.14
N VAL A 90 32.57 -7.19 4.69
CA VAL A 90 33.55 -6.23 5.24
C VAL A 90 34.36 -6.87 6.37
N LEU A 91 33.70 -7.56 7.30
CA LEU A 91 34.38 -8.25 8.40
C LEU A 91 35.37 -9.30 7.89
N PHE A 92 34.97 -10.13 6.93
CA PHE A 92 35.86 -11.13 6.32
C PHE A 92 37.04 -10.49 5.58
N GLY A 93 36.82 -9.39 4.86
CA GLY A 93 37.89 -8.64 4.22
C GLY A 93 38.92 -8.12 5.22
N LEU A 94 38.46 -7.60 6.38
CA LEU A 94 39.33 -7.16 7.46
C LEU A 94 40.09 -8.34 8.09
N LEU A 95 39.43 -9.48 8.33
CA LEU A 95 40.08 -10.68 8.86
C LEU A 95 41.15 -11.23 7.90
N ALA A 96 40.95 -11.11 6.60
CA ALA A 96 41.94 -11.52 5.59
C ALA A 96 43.26 -10.73 5.70
N ALA A 97 43.19 -9.45 6.09
CA ALA A 97 44.37 -8.61 6.29
C ALA A 97 45.09 -8.91 7.62
N VAL A 98 44.38 -9.47 8.59
CA VAL A 98 44.86 -9.66 9.97
C VAL A 98 45.34 -11.09 10.24
N VAL A 99 44.82 -12.08 9.52
CA VAL A 99 45.17 -13.50 9.69
C VAL A 99 45.74 -14.05 8.37
N PRO A 100 47.05 -13.87 8.11
CA PRO A 100 47.67 -14.20 6.82
C PRO A 100 47.49 -15.67 6.44
N GLU A 101 47.54 -16.57 7.42
CA GLU A 101 47.41 -18.02 7.26
C GLU A 101 46.04 -18.44 6.70
N SER A 102 44.99 -17.64 6.92
CA SER A 102 43.62 -17.89 6.44
C SER A 102 43.13 -16.82 5.45
N SER A 103 44.02 -15.94 4.99
CA SER A 103 43.69 -14.80 4.13
C SER A 103 42.97 -15.21 2.84
N ALA A 104 43.39 -16.32 2.21
CA ALA A 104 42.76 -16.85 1.00
C ALA A 104 41.30 -17.29 1.25
N ALA A 105 41.04 -17.96 2.38
CA ALA A 105 39.70 -18.40 2.75
C ALA A 105 38.78 -17.21 3.06
N PHE A 106 39.28 -16.23 3.81
CA PHE A 106 38.53 -15.01 4.12
C PHE A 106 38.28 -14.13 2.88
N GLY A 107 39.25 -14.04 1.96
CA GLY A 107 39.09 -13.38 0.67
C GLY A 107 38.01 -14.04 -0.20
N ALA A 108 38.00 -15.38 -0.27
CA ALA A 108 36.98 -16.12 -1.01
C ALA A 108 35.57 -15.88 -0.45
N TRP A 109 35.39 -15.91 0.87
CA TRP A 109 34.10 -15.62 1.51
C TRP A 109 33.63 -14.18 1.32
N THR A 110 34.56 -13.22 1.32
CA THR A 110 34.25 -11.82 1.01
C THR A 110 33.63 -11.70 -0.38
N LEU A 111 34.21 -12.35 -1.39
CA LEU A 111 33.69 -12.34 -2.76
C LEU A 111 32.31 -13.01 -2.87
N VAL A 112 32.12 -14.15 -2.18
CA VAL A 112 30.83 -14.86 -2.16
C VAL A 112 29.72 -13.99 -1.57
N LEU A 113 29.99 -13.33 -0.44
CA LEU A 113 29.03 -12.47 0.23
C LEU A 113 28.67 -11.23 -0.58
N LEU A 114 29.66 -10.60 -1.23
CA LEU A 114 29.41 -9.49 -2.15
C LEU A 114 28.59 -9.92 -3.36
N GLY A 115 28.90 -11.07 -3.96
CA GLY A 115 28.12 -11.64 -5.07
C GLY A 115 26.68 -11.94 -4.68
N TYR A 116 26.47 -12.53 -3.50
CA TYR A 116 25.12 -12.77 -2.96
C TYR A 116 24.37 -11.48 -2.68
N ALA A 117 25.01 -10.49 -2.04
CA ALA A 117 24.39 -9.19 -1.77
C ALA A 117 23.99 -8.48 -3.07
N ALA A 118 24.83 -8.51 -4.09
CA ALA A 118 24.53 -7.95 -5.42
C ALA A 118 23.34 -8.66 -6.08
N PHE A 119 23.34 -10.00 -6.09
CA PHE A 119 22.24 -10.81 -6.63
C PHE A 119 20.91 -10.54 -5.90
N ALA A 120 20.91 -10.59 -4.57
CA ALA A 120 19.73 -10.36 -3.75
C ALA A 120 19.20 -8.92 -3.94
N THR A 121 20.09 -7.93 -3.99
CA THR A 121 19.72 -6.53 -4.27
C THR A 121 19.07 -6.40 -5.64
N HIS A 122 19.64 -6.97 -6.69
CA HIS A 122 19.07 -6.94 -8.03
C HIS A 122 17.66 -7.54 -8.08
N ARG A 123 17.44 -8.67 -7.39
CA ARG A 123 16.13 -9.31 -7.28
C ARG A 123 15.13 -8.49 -6.48
N LEU A 124 15.56 -7.82 -5.41
CA LEU A 124 14.70 -6.97 -4.56
C LEU A 124 14.33 -5.64 -5.24
N VAL A 125 15.25 -5.06 -6.01
CA VAL A 125 15.00 -3.85 -6.80
C VAL A 125 14.05 -4.14 -7.96
N ARG A 126 14.19 -5.31 -8.60
CA ARG A 126 13.28 -5.78 -9.66
C ARG A 126 12.09 -6.57 -9.13
N TRP A 127 11.76 -6.41 -7.84
CA TRP A 127 10.57 -7.03 -7.27
C TRP A 127 9.33 -6.53 -8.03
N PRO A 128 8.46 -7.42 -8.55
CA PRO A 128 7.33 -7.00 -9.35
C PRO A 128 6.44 -6.06 -8.55
N ALA A 129 6.29 -4.82 -9.05
CA ALA A 129 5.48 -3.78 -8.41
C ALA A 129 4.00 -4.17 -8.26
N ALA A 130 3.54 -5.18 -9.02
CA ALA A 130 2.18 -5.71 -8.96
C ALA A 130 1.90 -6.56 -7.70
N VAL A 131 2.92 -6.94 -6.93
CA VAL A 131 2.73 -7.54 -5.60
C VAL A 131 2.78 -6.40 -4.59
N ARG A 132 1.68 -5.65 -4.47
CA ARG A 132 1.47 -4.76 -3.32
C ARG A 132 1.29 -5.64 -2.09
N ASP A 133 2.33 -5.67 -1.26
CA ASP A 133 2.48 -6.48 -0.04
C ASP A 133 1.83 -5.82 1.20
N GLU A 134 1.00 -4.78 1.01
CA GLU A 134 0.25 -4.14 2.08
C GLU A 134 -1.09 -4.85 2.27
N PRO A 135 -1.55 -5.07 3.52
CA PRO A 135 -2.89 -5.58 3.75
C PRO A 135 -3.86 -4.63 3.07
N LYS A 136 -4.78 -5.19 2.27
CA LYS A 136 -5.82 -4.38 1.65
C LYS A 136 -6.68 -3.77 2.74
N SER A 137 -7.18 -2.57 2.49
CA SER A 137 -8.04 -1.88 3.43
C SER A 137 -9.40 -2.58 3.53
N ASP A 138 -9.92 -2.67 4.76
CA ASP A 138 -11.25 -3.18 5.07
C ASP A 138 -12.36 -2.14 4.82
N LEU A 139 -12.01 -0.95 4.31
CA LEU A 139 -12.97 0.12 4.00
C LEU A 139 -14.01 -0.35 2.98
N ARG A 140 -15.29 -0.23 3.34
CA ARG A 140 -16.44 -0.61 2.50
C ARG A 140 -16.85 0.56 1.62
N ILE A 141 -16.67 0.41 0.32
CA ILE A 141 -16.88 1.46 -0.68
C ILE A 141 -18.06 1.07 -1.56
N PHE A 142 -19.07 1.94 -1.59
CA PHE A 142 -20.19 1.83 -2.52
C PHE A 142 -19.93 2.71 -3.75
N ILE A 143 -20.05 2.15 -4.95
CA ILE A 143 -19.82 2.88 -6.21
C ILE A 143 -21.17 3.08 -6.92
N SER A 144 -21.74 4.28 -6.76
CA SER A 144 -22.94 4.73 -7.47
C SER A 144 -22.54 5.28 -8.84
N TYR A 145 -23.07 4.68 -9.91
CA TYR A 145 -22.83 5.15 -11.28
C TYR A 145 -23.99 4.82 -12.20
N ARG A 146 -24.10 5.56 -13.30
CA ARG A 146 -25.09 5.29 -14.33
C ARG A 146 -24.44 4.42 -15.42
N ARG A 147 -24.93 3.18 -15.56
CA ARG A 147 -24.43 2.20 -16.55
C ARG A 147 -24.37 2.75 -17.97
N ASP A 148 -25.40 3.48 -18.38
CA ASP A 148 -25.47 4.07 -19.72
C ASP A 148 -24.47 5.23 -19.90
N ASP A 149 -23.90 5.77 -18.83
CA ASP A 149 -23.02 6.93 -18.88
C ASP A 149 -21.53 6.55 -18.85
N SER A 150 -21.13 5.68 -17.91
CA SER A 150 -19.72 5.54 -17.52
C SER A 150 -19.26 4.10 -17.25
N ARG A 151 -20.00 3.08 -17.73
CA ARG A 151 -19.74 1.64 -17.46
C ARG A 151 -18.27 1.22 -17.64
N GLU A 152 -17.64 1.58 -18.74
CA GLU A 152 -16.26 1.17 -19.02
C GLU A 152 -15.25 1.82 -18.06
N THR A 153 -15.39 3.13 -17.81
CA THR A 153 -14.52 3.85 -16.87
C THR A 153 -14.70 3.34 -15.45
N VAL A 154 -15.93 3.04 -15.03
CA VAL A 154 -16.21 2.48 -13.71
C VAL A 154 -15.62 1.08 -13.57
N GLY A 155 -15.68 0.24 -14.61
CA GLY A 155 -14.98 -1.04 -14.62
C GLY A 155 -13.47 -0.88 -14.36
N ARG A 156 -12.84 0.08 -15.01
CA ARG A 156 -11.41 0.40 -14.80
C ARG A 156 -11.13 0.92 -13.38
N ILE A 157 -11.98 1.80 -12.85
CA ILE A 157 -11.87 2.31 -11.47
C ILE A 157 -11.96 1.15 -10.49
N HIS A 158 -12.98 0.30 -10.65
CA HIS A 158 -13.21 -0.88 -9.82
C HIS A 158 -12.00 -1.83 -9.82
N ASP A 159 -11.47 -2.14 -11.00
CA ASP A 159 -10.30 -3.02 -11.12
C ASP A 159 -9.03 -2.42 -10.51
N HIS A 160 -8.88 -1.09 -10.54
CA HIS A 160 -7.79 -0.43 -9.84
C HIS A 160 -7.97 -0.48 -8.32
N LEU A 161 -9.17 -0.20 -7.80
CA LEU A 161 -9.48 -0.24 -6.37
C LEU A 161 -9.28 -1.64 -5.77
N ARG A 162 -9.55 -2.72 -6.53
CA ARG A 162 -9.25 -4.11 -6.11
C ARG A 162 -7.78 -4.35 -5.75
N GLY A 163 -6.87 -3.48 -6.19
CA GLY A 163 -5.46 -3.53 -5.83
C GLY A 163 -5.20 -3.14 -4.36
N ASP A 164 -6.01 -2.26 -3.80
CA ASP A 164 -5.80 -1.62 -2.48
C ASP A 164 -6.89 -1.95 -1.45
N PHE A 165 -8.07 -2.39 -1.90
CA PHE A 165 -9.23 -2.71 -1.07
C PHE A 165 -9.67 -4.16 -1.26
N GLU A 166 -10.20 -4.76 -0.20
CA GLU A 166 -10.75 -6.12 -0.28
C GLU A 166 -11.93 -6.17 -1.25
N GLY A 167 -11.94 -7.20 -2.11
CA GLY A 167 -12.90 -7.29 -3.21
C GLY A 167 -14.36 -7.37 -2.74
N GLU A 168 -14.60 -7.96 -1.57
CA GLU A 168 -15.92 -8.08 -0.93
C GLU A 168 -16.42 -6.75 -0.36
N ASN A 169 -15.52 -5.79 -0.12
CA ASN A 169 -15.82 -4.47 0.41
C ASN A 169 -16.08 -3.44 -0.71
N LEU A 170 -15.90 -3.81 -1.98
CA LEU A 170 -16.21 -2.98 -3.14
C LEU A 170 -17.60 -3.34 -3.68
N PHE A 171 -18.60 -2.53 -3.33
CA PHE A 171 -19.97 -2.72 -3.78
C PHE A 171 -20.20 -1.94 -5.07
N LEU A 172 -20.54 -2.68 -6.12
CA LEU A 172 -20.90 -2.14 -7.41
C LEU A 172 -22.28 -2.68 -7.78
N ASP A 173 -23.19 -1.78 -8.18
CA ASP A 173 -24.32 -2.12 -9.04
C ASP A 173 -25.25 -3.20 -8.48
N VAL A 174 -26.31 -2.74 -7.82
CA VAL A 174 -27.21 -3.60 -7.04
C VAL A 174 -28.10 -4.51 -7.90
N ASP A 175 -28.00 -4.41 -9.23
CA ASP A 175 -28.70 -5.25 -10.20
C ASP A 175 -28.20 -6.72 -10.25
N ARG A 176 -27.17 -7.10 -9.49
CA ARG A 176 -26.64 -8.47 -9.47
C ARG A 176 -27.28 -9.43 -8.47
N GLN A 177 -28.31 -9.03 -7.73
CA GLN A 177 -28.87 -9.86 -6.64
C GLN A 177 -30.17 -10.59 -7.02
N ALA A 178 -30.45 -11.69 -6.31
CA ALA A 178 -31.34 -12.77 -6.71
C ALA A 178 -32.71 -12.31 -7.23
N ALA A 179 -33.21 -12.99 -8.27
CA ALA A 179 -34.53 -12.71 -8.83
C ALA A 179 -35.61 -12.74 -7.72
N GLY A 180 -36.31 -11.61 -7.53
CA GLY A 180 -37.43 -11.48 -6.59
C GLY A 180 -37.18 -10.63 -5.34
N GLU A 181 -35.98 -10.09 -5.11
CA GLU A 181 -35.72 -9.17 -4.00
C GLU A 181 -36.13 -7.72 -4.31
N ASP A 182 -36.64 -7.00 -3.30
CA ASP A 182 -36.88 -5.56 -3.40
C ASP A 182 -35.53 -4.83 -3.36
N TYR A 183 -35.10 -4.34 -4.52
CA TYR A 183 -33.83 -3.64 -4.71
C TYR A 183 -33.62 -2.46 -3.75
N ARG A 184 -34.71 -1.82 -3.27
CA ARG A 184 -34.62 -0.70 -2.31
C ARG A 184 -34.10 -1.18 -0.95
N VAL A 185 -34.53 -2.38 -0.53
CA VAL A 185 -34.06 -3.01 0.71
C VAL A 185 -32.59 -3.38 0.59
N VAL A 186 -32.18 -3.90 -0.56
CA VAL A 186 -30.79 -4.28 -0.82
C VAL A 186 -29.86 -3.06 -0.81
N ILE A 187 -30.23 -1.98 -1.50
CA ILE A 187 -29.49 -0.71 -1.48
C ILE A 187 -29.38 -0.17 -0.07
N GLY A 188 -30.49 -0.17 0.67
CA GLY A 188 -30.52 0.29 2.05
C GLY A 188 -29.48 -0.43 2.92
N ARG A 189 -29.35 -1.75 2.75
CA ARG A 189 -28.39 -2.59 3.47
C ARG A 189 -26.94 -2.38 2.99
N ALA A 190 -26.72 -2.25 1.68
CA ALA A 190 -25.39 -1.98 1.13
C ALA A 190 -24.86 -0.60 1.60
N LEU A 191 -25.71 0.42 1.59
CA LEU A 191 -25.37 1.76 2.09
C LEU A 191 -25.31 1.85 3.62
N GLU A 192 -25.99 0.97 4.36
CA GLU A 192 -25.91 0.91 5.83
C GLU A 192 -24.50 0.52 6.32
N HIS A 193 -23.80 -0.27 5.52
CA HIS A 193 -22.48 -0.77 5.82
C HIS A 193 -21.39 -0.05 5.01
N ALA A 194 -21.71 1.00 4.25
CA ALA A 194 -20.72 1.72 3.47
C ALA A 194 -19.99 2.75 4.34
N ASP A 195 -18.66 2.73 4.31
CA ASP A 195 -17.82 3.73 4.97
C ASP A 195 -17.60 4.94 4.04
N ALA A 196 -17.65 4.72 2.71
CA ALA A 196 -17.59 5.78 1.69
C ALA A 196 -18.48 5.45 0.47
N VAL A 197 -18.95 6.50 -0.20
CA VAL A 197 -19.77 6.41 -1.41
C VAL A 197 -19.11 7.21 -2.54
N LEU A 198 -18.71 6.52 -3.60
CA LEU A 198 -18.22 7.15 -4.83
C LEU A 198 -19.41 7.43 -5.75
N VAL A 199 -19.60 8.69 -6.14
CA VAL A 199 -20.63 9.09 -7.10
C VAL A 199 -19.94 9.40 -8.42
N VAL A 200 -20.02 8.47 -9.37
CA VAL A 200 -19.35 8.62 -10.66
C VAL A 200 -20.23 9.40 -11.64
N ILE A 201 -19.75 10.57 -12.04
CA ILE A 201 -20.45 11.55 -12.87
C ILE A 201 -19.71 11.66 -14.21
N GLY A 202 -20.31 11.10 -15.26
CA GLY A 202 -19.87 11.28 -16.64
C GLY A 202 -20.77 12.24 -17.43
N THR A 203 -20.47 12.34 -18.71
CA THR A 203 -20.98 13.42 -19.60
C THR A 203 -22.49 13.44 -19.78
N ARG A 204 -23.16 12.30 -19.61
CA ARG A 204 -24.60 12.13 -19.77
C ARG A 204 -25.32 11.90 -18.45
N TRP A 205 -24.59 11.90 -17.33
CA TRP A 205 -25.13 11.60 -16.00
C TRP A 205 -26.32 12.49 -15.64
N LEU A 206 -26.22 13.79 -15.95
CA LEU A 206 -27.23 14.81 -15.66
C LEU A 206 -28.40 14.80 -16.65
N THR A 207 -28.13 14.50 -17.92
CA THR A 207 -29.05 14.74 -19.04
C THR A 207 -29.79 13.50 -19.53
N LEU A 208 -29.38 12.31 -19.10
CA LEU A 208 -30.04 11.06 -19.48
C LEU A 208 -31.53 11.09 -19.13
N ALA A 209 -32.36 10.89 -20.14
CA ALA A 209 -33.81 10.89 -20.02
C ALA A 209 -34.38 9.48 -19.91
N GLY A 210 -35.50 9.36 -19.18
CA GLY A 210 -36.33 8.16 -19.12
C GLY A 210 -37.17 7.99 -20.39
N ARG A 211 -38.00 6.95 -20.41
CA ARG A 211 -38.92 6.67 -21.53
C ARG A 211 -39.98 7.77 -21.73
N ASP A 212 -40.26 8.53 -20.68
CA ASP A 212 -41.20 9.65 -20.66
C ASP A 212 -40.56 10.98 -21.09
N GLY A 213 -39.27 10.97 -21.45
CA GLY A 213 -38.52 12.15 -21.88
C GLY A 213 -38.05 13.06 -20.75
N ARG A 214 -38.36 12.76 -19.48
CA ARG A 214 -37.87 13.52 -18.32
C ARG A 214 -36.48 13.05 -17.93
N ARG A 215 -35.66 13.93 -17.33
CA ARG A 215 -34.34 13.52 -16.83
C ARG A 215 -34.54 12.46 -15.75
N ARG A 216 -33.75 11.40 -15.80
CA ARG A 216 -33.84 10.31 -14.82
C ARG A 216 -33.57 10.80 -13.39
N LEU A 217 -32.70 11.78 -13.21
CA LEU A 217 -32.46 12.35 -11.87
C LEU A 217 -33.68 13.07 -11.29
N ASP A 218 -34.62 13.54 -12.12
CA ASP A 218 -35.86 14.16 -11.63
C ASP A 218 -36.93 13.10 -11.28
N ASP A 219 -36.75 11.85 -11.70
CA ASP A 219 -37.62 10.71 -11.35
C ASP A 219 -37.29 10.22 -9.93
N GLU A 220 -38.30 10.14 -9.06
CA GLU A 220 -38.16 9.63 -7.69
C GLU A 220 -37.85 8.13 -7.65
N GLY A 221 -38.17 7.41 -8.72
CA GLY A 221 -37.84 6.00 -8.90
C GLY A 221 -36.44 5.72 -9.45
N ASP A 222 -35.66 6.75 -9.80
CA ASP A 222 -34.32 6.52 -10.35
C ASP A 222 -33.33 6.07 -9.28
N MET A 223 -32.69 4.94 -9.55
CA MET A 223 -31.79 4.25 -8.64
C MET A 223 -30.63 5.11 -8.17
N VAL A 224 -29.96 5.77 -9.11
CA VAL A 224 -28.80 6.64 -8.81
C VAL A 224 -29.24 7.81 -7.94
N ARG A 225 -30.44 8.37 -8.17
CA ARG A 225 -31.01 9.40 -7.30
C ARG A 225 -31.21 8.87 -5.87
N ILE A 226 -31.89 7.73 -5.72
CA ILE A 226 -32.18 7.13 -4.40
C ILE A 226 -30.90 6.83 -3.63
N GLU A 227 -29.88 6.28 -4.28
CA GLU A 227 -28.58 5.96 -3.67
C GLU A 227 -27.89 7.22 -3.13
N ILE A 228 -27.81 8.27 -3.95
CA ILE A 228 -27.16 9.54 -3.58
C ILE A 228 -27.94 10.26 -2.49
N GLU A 229 -29.26 10.35 -2.64
CA GLU A 229 -30.16 10.95 -1.64
C GLU A 229 -30.00 10.25 -0.29
N THR A 230 -29.98 8.92 -0.28
CA THR A 230 -29.77 8.13 0.94
C THR A 230 -28.40 8.37 1.55
N ALA A 231 -27.35 8.39 0.73
CA ALA A 231 -25.98 8.64 1.21
C ALA A 231 -25.83 10.03 1.84
N LEU A 232 -26.37 11.06 1.19
CA LEU A 232 -26.37 12.44 1.68
C LEU A 232 -27.20 12.58 2.96
N ALA A 233 -28.41 12.01 3.00
CA ALA A 233 -29.29 12.05 4.17
C ALA A 233 -28.65 11.39 5.41
N ARG A 234 -27.92 10.29 5.19
CA ARG A 234 -27.18 9.57 6.24
C ARG A 234 -25.83 10.20 6.58
N ARG A 235 -25.42 11.27 5.88
CA ARG A 235 -24.11 11.94 6.02
C ARG A 235 -22.94 10.97 5.85
N LEU A 236 -23.09 10.00 4.95
CA LEU A 236 -21.97 9.15 4.55
C LEU A 236 -20.89 9.99 3.87
N ARG A 237 -19.67 9.49 3.85
CA ARG A 237 -18.57 10.13 3.12
C ARG A 237 -18.78 9.98 1.63
N VAL A 238 -19.44 10.97 1.02
CA VAL A 238 -19.69 11.03 -0.43
C VAL A 238 -18.52 11.71 -1.13
N ILE A 239 -17.97 11.06 -2.14
CA ILE A 239 -16.89 11.59 -2.99
C ILE A 239 -17.38 11.59 -4.45
N PRO A 240 -17.68 12.76 -5.02
CA PRO A 240 -17.95 12.87 -6.46
C PRO A 240 -16.70 12.54 -7.27
N VAL A 241 -16.84 11.66 -8.25
CA VAL A 241 -15.77 11.25 -9.16
C VAL A 241 -16.14 11.68 -10.58
N LEU A 242 -15.42 12.66 -11.11
CA LEU A 242 -15.68 13.23 -12.42
C LEU A 242 -14.94 12.43 -13.50
N VAL A 243 -15.67 11.86 -14.44
CA VAL A 243 -15.07 11.06 -15.53
C VAL A 243 -15.34 11.71 -16.88
N GLN A 244 -14.59 11.29 -17.91
CA GLN A 244 -14.79 11.74 -19.30
C GLN A 244 -14.65 13.27 -19.47
N GLY A 245 -13.91 13.95 -18.58
CA GLY A 245 -13.75 15.41 -18.60
C GLY A 245 -15.00 16.19 -18.18
N THR A 246 -15.94 15.53 -17.48
CA THR A 246 -17.18 16.15 -17.00
C THR A 246 -16.89 17.18 -15.91
N ALA A 247 -17.65 18.27 -15.92
CA ALA A 247 -17.64 19.26 -14.85
C ALA A 247 -18.63 18.91 -13.74
N MET A 248 -18.41 19.42 -12.53
CA MET A 248 -19.35 19.23 -11.43
C MET A 248 -20.69 19.91 -11.76
N PRO A 249 -21.84 19.22 -11.60
CA PRO A 249 -23.16 19.84 -11.75
C PRO A 249 -23.35 21.02 -10.78
N GLY A 250 -23.98 22.09 -11.25
CA GLY A 250 -24.36 23.21 -10.39
C GLY A 250 -25.57 22.87 -9.51
N GLU A 251 -25.77 23.64 -8.44
CA GLU A 251 -26.89 23.43 -7.52
C GLU A 251 -28.26 23.42 -8.23
N ASN A 252 -28.44 24.34 -9.19
CA ASN A 252 -29.70 24.48 -9.94
C ASN A 252 -29.93 23.38 -10.98
N ASP A 253 -28.90 22.62 -11.31
CA ASP A 253 -29.01 21.49 -12.23
C ASP A 253 -29.60 20.25 -11.54
N LEU A 254 -29.55 20.21 -10.20
CA LEU A 254 -29.88 19.07 -9.38
C LEU A 254 -31.29 19.19 -8.74
N PRO A 255 -32.02 18.07 -8.59
CA PRO A 255 -33.25 18.05 -7.81
C PRO A 255 -32.94 18.41 -6.34
N PRO A 256 -33.90 18.98 -5.59
CA PRO A 256 -33.66 19.51 -4.24
C PRO A 256 -32.90 18.58 -3.28
N PRO A 257 -33.18 17.25 -3.21
CA PRO A 257 -32.46 16.36 -2.30
C PRO A 257 -30.99 16.14 -2.65
N LEU A 258 -30.60 16.38 -3.90
CA LEU A 258 -29.23 16.13 -4.40
C LEU A 258 -28.37 17.40 -4.41
N ARG A 259 -28.96 18.58 -4.21
CA ARG A 259 -28.23 19.86 -4.17
C ARG A 259 -26.98 19.87 -3.29
N PRO A 260 -26.96 19.23 -2.10
CA PRO A 260 -25.73 19.15 -1.30
C PRO A 260 -24.53 18.56 -2.05
N LEU A 261 -24.76 17.70 -3.05
CA LEU A 261 -23.72 17.09 -3.88
C LEU A 261 -22.84 18.15 -4.57
N SER A 262 -23.41 19.28 -5.05
CA SER A 262 -22.66 20.30 -5.79
C SER A 262 -21.63 21.06 -4.93
N PHE A 263 -21.73 20.93 -3.60
CA PHE A 263 -20.81 21.57 -2.66
C PHE A 263 -19.69 20.63 -2.18
N LEU A 264 -19.68 19.38 -2.63
CA LEU A 264 -18.65 18.41 -2.27
C LEU A 264 -17.42 18.55 -3.18
N THR A 265 -16.23 18.37 -2.58
CA THR A 265 -14.98 18.32 -3.33
C THR A 265 -14.95 17.09 -4.22
N ALA A 266 -14.95 17.32 -5.53
CA ALA A 266 -14.88 16.26 -6.53
C ALA A 266 -13.43 15.89 -6.87
N LEU A 267 -13.19 14.62 -7.20
CA LEU A 267 -11.92 14.15 -7.73
C LEU A 267 -12.07 13.76 -9.21
N PRO A 268 -11.25 14.32 -10.12
CA PRO A 268 -11.26 13.90 -11.51
C PRO A 268 -10.59 12.53 -11.66
N VAL A 269 -11.16 11.67 -12.49
CA VAL A 269 -10.52 10.46 -13.03
C VAL A 269 -10.51 10.56 -14.55
N ARG A 270 -9.39 11.05 -15.07
CA ARG A 270 -9.20 11.29 -16.51
C ARG A 270 -8.73 10.03 -17.23
N PRO A 271 -8.91 9.95 -18.57
CA PRO A 271 -8.32 8.89 -19.39
C PRO A 271 -6.78 8.90 -19.32
N ASP A 272 -6.15 7.91 -19.94
CA ASP A 272 -4.70 7.87 -20.07
C ASP A 272 -4.19 9.13 -20.82
N PRO A 273 -3.06 9.72 -20.38
CA PRO A 273 -2.07 9.19 -19.43
C PRO A 273 -2.35 9.49 -17.93
N ASP A 274 -3.38 10.27 -17.61
CA ASP A 274 -3.65 10.79 -16.26
C ASP A 274 -4.36 9.79 -15.33
N PHE A 275 -4.95 8.72 -15.88
CA PHE A 275 -5.74 7.74 -15.12
C PHE A 275 -5.05 7.22 -13.85
N ARG A 276 -3.78 6.81 -13.96
CA ARG A 276 -3.03 6.24 -12.81
C ARG A 276 -2.74 7.29 -11.73
N PRO A 277 -2.21 8.49 -12.04
CA PRO A 277 -2.11 9.58 -11.08
C PRO A 277 -3.41 9.92 -10.37
N ASP A 278 -4.50 10.04 -11.12
CA ASP A 278 -5.82 10.40 -10.59
C ASP A 278 -6.35 9.31 -9.64
N MET A 279 -6.20 8.03 -10.00
CA MET A 279 -6.57 6.91 -9.12
C MET A 279 -5.76 6.88 -7.82
N ARG A 280 -4.46 7.24 -7.85
CA ARG A 280 -3.67 7.32 -6.62
C ARG A 280 -4.21 8.37 -5.65
N ARG A 281 -4.64 9.52 -6.17
CA ARG A 281 -5.29 10.57 -5.36
C ARG A 281 -6.62 10.08 -4.79
N LEU A 282 -7.42 9.38 -5.59
CA LEU A 282 -8.68 8.79 -5.12
C LEU A 282 -8.46 7.76 -3.99
N VAL A 283 -7.44 6.91 -4.12
CA VAL A 283 -7.08 5.93 -3.07
C VAL A 283 -6.60 6.64 -1.80
N ALA A 284 -5.69 7.61 -1.93
CA ALA A 284 -5.18 8.39 -0.81
C ALA A 284 -6.30 9.15 -0.08
N ALA A 285 -7.23 9.74 -0.84
CA ALA A 285 -8.45 10.33 -0.30
C ALA A 285 -9.23 9.29 0.50
N LEU A 286 -9.58 8.15 -0.09
CA LEU A 286 -10.35 7.09 0.58
C LEU A 286 -9.68 6.61 1.88
N LEU A 287 -8.36 6.50 1.92
CA LEU A 287 -7.60 6.11 3.11
C LEU A 287 -7.39 7.25 4.13
N GLY A 288 -7.74 8.48 3.79
CA GLY A 288 -7.58 9.65 4.68
C GLY A 288 -6.15 10.17 4.76
N GLU A 289 -5.35 9.93 3.72
CA GLU A 289 -3.92 10.31 3.68
C GLU A 289 -3.69 11.75 3.17
N ASP A 290 -4.67 12.33 2.46
CA ASP A 290 -4.54 13.65 1.80
C ASP A 290 -4.39 14.85 2.75
N GLY A 291 -4.76 14.71 4.04
CA GLY A 291 -4.70 15.80 5.03
C GLY A 291 -3.51 15.74 6.00
N ASN A 292 -2.69 14.69 5.94
CA ASN A 292 -1.67 14.43 6.97
C ASN A 292 -0.31 15.11 6.71
N GLU A 293 -0.10 15.76 5.57
CA GLU A 293 1.19 16.41 5.26
C GLU A 293 1.24 17.88 5.73
N GLU A 294 0.17 18.66 5.51
CA GLU A 294 0.13 20.08 5.94
C GLU A 294 -0.06 20.23 7.47
N ASP A 295 -0.89 19.38 8.09
CA ASP A 295 -1.13 19.42 9.55
C ASP A 295 0.11 18.96 10.35
N ARG A 296 0.93 18.05 9.79
CA ARG A 296 2.19 17.59 10.43
C ARG A 296 3.28 18.64 10.37
N GLU A 297 3.34 19.46 9.33
CA GLU A 297 4.25 20.62 9.28
C GLU A 297 3.78 21.73 10.25
N ALA A 298 2.47 21.97 10.35
CA ALA A 298 1.93 22.95 11.30
C ALA A 298 2.16 22.55 12.78
N GLU A 299 1.96 21.28 13.15
CA GLU A 299 2.26 20.77 14.50
C GLU A 299 3.77 20.73 14.79
N ALA A 300 4.62 20.41 13.81
CA ALA A 300 6.07 20.42 13.98
C ALA A 300 6.62 21.85 14.24
N VAL A 301 6.00 22.86 13.63
CA VAL A 301 6.37 24.26 13.86
C VAL A 301 5.81 24.79 15.19
N ALA A 302 4.61 24.38 15.60
CA ALA A 302 4.01 24.79 16.87
C ALA A 302 4.64 24.11 18.11
N GLY A 303 5.18 22.90 17.97
CA GLY A 303 5.87 22.17 19.04
C GLY A 303 7.32 22.61 19.30
N THR A 304 7.83 23.59 18.55
CA THR A 304 9.20 24.12 18.68
C THR A 304 9.22 25.58 19.17
N ALA A 305 8.08 26.13 19.61
CA ALA A 305 7.95 27.49 20.13
C ALA A 305 7.83 27.51 21.67
#